data_AF-A0A6I7FJ69-F1
#
_entry.id   AF-A0A6I7FJ69-F1
#
_cell.length_a   1.000
_cell.length_b   1.000
_cell.length_c   1.000
_cell.angle_alpha   90.00
_cell.angle_beta   90.00
_cell.angle_gamma   90.00
#
_symmetry.space_group_name_H-M   'P 1'
#
loop_
_entity.id
_entity.type
_entity.pdbx_description
1 polymer ?
#
loop_
_entity_poly.entity_id
_entity_poly.type
_entity_poly.pdbx_seq_one_letter_code
_entity_poly.pdbx_strand_id
1 'polypeptide(L)'
;MSRTELIYSETKNMLSEIKGAPETDELLQTIEDFLAKREDLLKEIKLPLSTEEKHQMAQVMEWDPLIVDELKRLQQAVKQELIQVKKKRTLHNTYMNPYNNITIDGRYYDKRK
;
A
#
# COMPACT_ATOMS: atom_id res chain seq x y z
N MET A 1 -8.02 -26.24 -17.43
CA MET A 1 -8.56 -24.89 -17.14
C MET A 1 -8.16 -23.95 -18.27
N SER A 2 -9.09 -23.11 -18.72
CA SER A 2 -8.76 -22.05 -19.69
C SER A 2 -7.92 -20.97 -19.00
N ARG A 3 -7.14 -20.19 -19.76
CA ARG A 3 -6.36 -19.06 -19.22
C ARG A 3 -7.27 -17.98 -18.62
N THR A 4 -8.42 -17.76 -19.25
CA THR A 4 -9.46 -16.84 -18.75
C THR A 4 -10.05 -17.33 -17.42
N GLU A 5 -10.27 -18.63 -17.29
CA GLU A 5 -10.77 -19.27 -16.08
C GLU A 5 -9.75 -19.12 -14.93
N LEU A 6 -8.45 -19.26 -15.24
CA LEU A 6 -7.39 -18.99 -14.28
C LEU A 6 -7.42 -17.52 -13.83
N ILE A 7 -7.38 -16.54 -14.73
CA ILE A 7 -7.44 -15.12 -14.36
C ILE A 7 -8.69 -14.82 -13.52
N TYR A 8 -9.83 -15.40 -13.89
CA TYR A 8 -11.07 -15.25 -13.14
C TYR A 8 -10.94 -15.75 -11.70
N SER A 9 -10.45 -16.98 -11.52
CA SER A 9 -10.27 -17.57 -10.20
C SER A 9 -9.25 -16.82 -9.34
N GLU A 10 -8.13 -16.42 -9.93
CA GLU A 10 -7.05 -15.69 -9.24
C GLU A 10 -7.52 -14.30 -8.81
N THR A 11 -8.23 -13.58 -9.70
CA THR A 11 -8.78 -12.25 -9.37
C THR A 11 -9.80 -12.35 -8.23
N LYS A 12 -10.66 -13.38 -8.26
CA LYS A 12 -11.63 -13.63 -7.20
C LYS A 12 -10.95 -13.92 -5.86
N ASN A 13 -9.95 -14.78 -5.86
CA ASN A 13 -9.19 -15.15 -4.66
C ASN A 13 -8.46 -13.93 -4.09
N MET A 14 -7.76 -13.16 -4.93
CA MET A 14 -7.08 -11.94 -4.52
C MET A 14 -8.04 -10.93 -3.90
N LEU A 15 -9.21 -10.71 -4.52
CA LEU A 15 -10.23 -9.81 -3.95
C LEU A 15 -10.68 -10.27 -2.55
N SER A 16 -10.80 -11.59 -2.33
CA SER A 16 -11.16 -12.12 -1.01
C SER A 16 -10.05 -11.99 0.03
N GLU A 17 -8.80 -12.13 -0.40
CA GLU A 17 -7.62 -12.09 0.45
C GLU A 17 -7.26 -10.67 0.87
N ILE A 18 -7.33 -9.71 -0.04
CA ILE A 18 -6.95 -8.31 0.24
C ILE A 18 -8.00 -7.57 1.07
N LYS A 19 -9.27 -8.00 1.01
CA LYS A 19 -10.39 -7.30 1.62
C LYS A 19 -10.28 -7.27 3.13
N GLY A 20 -9.97 -6.09 3.67
CA GLY A 20 -9.81 -5.89 5.13
C GLY A 20 -8.57 -6.54 5.74
N ALA A 21 -7.65 -7.06 4.92
CA ALA A 21 -6.39 -7.59 5.43
C ALA A 21 -5.48 -6.46 5.94
N PRO A 22 -4.66 -6.73 6.98
CA PRO A 22 -3.65 -5.79 7.44
C PRO A 22 -2.48 -5.69 6.45
N GLU A 23 -1.80 -4.56 6.45
CA GLU A 23 -0.54 -4.38 5.71
C GLU A 23 0.58 -5.22 6.33
N THR A 24 0.93 -6.34 5.69
CA THR A 24 2.04 -7.21 6.08
C THR A 24 2.97 -7.46 4.90
N ASP A 25 4.23 -7.81 5.18
CA ASP A 25 5.20 -8.16 4.13
C ASP A 25 4.75 -9.39 3.33
N GLU A 26 4.08 -10.34 4.00
CA GLU A 26 3.48 -11.52 3.35
C GLU A 26 2.38 -11.13 2.36
N LEU A 27 1.48 -10.21 2.76
CA LEU A 27 0.42 -9.73 1.88
C LEU A 27 1.00 -8.97 0.68
N LEU A 28 2.07 -8.19 0.89
CA LEU A 28 2.76 -7.50 -0.19
C LEU A 28 3.33 -8.50 -1.21
N GLN A 29 3.98 -9.56 -0.75
CA GLN A 29 4.49 -10.62 -1.62
C GLN A 29 3.35 -11.30 -2.40
N THR A 30 2.24 -11.63 -1.75
CA THR A 30 1.08 -12.22 -2.44
C THR A 30 0.52 -11.28 -3.52
N ILE A 31 0.47 -9.97 -3.26
CA ILE A 31 0.04 -8.98 -4.24
C ILE A 31 1.00 -8.94 -5.44
N GLU A 32 2.31 -8.91 -5.20
CA GLU A 32 3.32 -8.90 -6.26
C GLU A 32 3.26 -10.16 -7.12
N ASP A 33 3.18 -11.33 -6.50
CA ASP A 33 3.09 -12.63 -7.18
C ASP A 33 1.82 -12.72 -8.03
N PHE A 34 0.69 -12.25 -7.49
CA PHE A 34 -0.57 -12.17 -8.23
C PHE A 34 -0.48 -11.25 -9.45
N LEU A 35 0.12 -10.05 -9.30
CA LEU A 35 0.26 -9.11 -10.41
C LEU A 35 1.14 -9.67 -11.52
N ALA A 36 2.27 -10.29 -11.17
CA ALA A 36 3.16 -10.95 -12.12
C ALA A 36 2.44 -12.08 -12.86
N LYS A 37 1.78 -12.97 -12.12
CA LYS A 37 1.01 -14.09 -12.69
C LYS A 37 -0.13 -13.60 -13.60
N ARG A 38 -0.84 -12.55 -13.20
CA ARG A 38 -1.92 -11.95 -14.01
C ARG A 38 -1.38 -11.37 -15.31
N GLU A 39 -0.23 -10.69 -15.28
CA GLU A 39 0.40 -10.13 -16.47
C GLU A 39 0.76 -11.24 -17.48
N ASP A 40 1.35 -12.34 -17.01
CA ASP A 40 1.72 -13.47 -17.86
C ASP A 40 0.50 -14.17 -18.44
N LEU A 41 -0.55 -14.39 -17.63
CA LEU A 41 -1.79 -14.98 -18.11
C LEU A 41 -2.47 -14.12 -19.18
N LEU A 42 -2.47 -12.80 -19.03
CA LEU A 42 -3.07 -11.88 -20.01
C LEU A 42 -2.34 -11.92 -21.36
N LYS A 43 -1.01 -12.04 -21.37
CA LYS A 43 -0.21 -12.14 -22.61
C LYS A 43 -0.55 -13.38 -23.43
N GLU A 44 -0.98 -14.45 -22.77
CA GLU A 44 -1.26 -15.73 -23.42
C GLU A 44 -2.72 -15.91 -23.87
N ILE A 45 -3.60 -14.94 -23.57
CA ILE A 45 -4.99 -14.99 -24.02
C ILE A 45 -5.06 -14.81 -25.54
N LYS A 46 -5.68 -15.78 -26.20
CA LYS A 46 -5.93 -15.75 -27.65
C LYS A 46 -7.38 -15.35 -27.92
N LEU A 47 -7.56 -14.48 -28.90
CA LEU A 47 -8.87 -14.12 -29.43
C LEU A 47 -9.23 -15.02 -30.62
N PRO A 48 -10.52 -15.29 -30.89
CA PRO A 48 -11.71 -14.79 -30.19
C PRO A 48 -12.10 -15.62 -28.95
N LEU A 49 -12.55 -14.95 -27.89
CA LEU A 49 -13.07 -15.60 -26.67
C LEU A 49 -14.44 -16.23 -26.89
N SER A 50 -14.70 -17.35 -26.23
CA SER A 50 -16.02 -17.95 -26.13
C SER A 50 -16.99 -17.08 -25.32
N THR A 51 -18.30 -17.38 -25.38
CA THR A 51 -19.31 -16.63 -24.62
C THR A 51 -19.08 -16.72 -23.11
N GLU A 52 -18.67 -17.90 -22.62
CA GLU A 52 -18.37 -18.12 -21.20
C GLU A 52 -17.12 -17.35 -20.76
N GLU A 53 -16.08 -17.38 -21.59
CA GLU A 53 -14.83 -16.66 -21.32
C GLU A 53 -15.04 -15.14 -21.32
N LYS A 54 -15.92 -14.62 -22.20
CA LYS A 54 -16.33 -13.21 -22.17
C LYS A 54 -17.03 -12.83 -20.88
N HIS A 55 -17.91 -13.69 -20.37
CA HIS A 55 -18.59 -13.46 -19.09
C HIS A 55 -17.59 -13.43 -17.93
N GLN A 56 -16.65 -14.39 -17.89
CA GLN A 56 -15.58 -14.41 -16.90
C GLN A 56 -14.75 -13.13 -16.93
N MET A 57 -14.34 -12.68 -18.12
CA MET A 57 -13.57 -11.44 -18.26
C MET A 57 -14.37 -10.19 -17.88
N ALA A 58 -15.68 -10.16 -18.13
CA ALA A 58 -16.54 -9.07 -17.66
C ALA A 58 -16.56 -8.99 -16.12
N GLN A 59 -16.67 -10.12 -15.43
CA GLN A 59 -16.62 -10.15 -13.97
C GLN A 59 -15.24 -9.73 -13.42
N VAL A 60 -14.15 -10.11 -14.09
CA VAL A 60 -12.80 -9.63 -13.74
C VAL A 60 -12.74 -8.10 -13.83
N MET A 61 -13.31 -7.50 -14.88
CA MET A 61 -13.36 -6.04 -15.02
C MET A 61 -14.22 -5.35 -13.95
N GLU A 62 -15.23 -6.04 -13.39
CA GLU A 62 -16.01 -5.53 -12.26
C GLU A 62 -15.22 -5.55 -10.95
N TRP A 63 -14.32 -6.53 -10.76
CA TRP A 63 -13.52 -6.67 -9.54
C TRP A 63 -12.23 -5.85 -9.53
N ASP A 64 -11.62 -5.61 -10.70
CA ASP A 64 -10.43 -4.79 -10.85
C ASP A 64 -10.49 -3.47 -10.05
N PRO A 65 -11.55 -2.62 -10.14
CA PRO A 65 -11.62 -1.39 -9.36
C PRO A 65 -11.71 -1.62 -7.85
N LEU A 66 -12.35 -2.71 -7.40
CA LEU A 66 -12.42 -3.06 -5.97
C LEU A 66 -11.04 -3.42 -5.42
N ILE A 67 -10.26 -4.20 -6.18
CA ILE A 67 -8.88 -4.53 -5.82
C ILE A 67 -8.03 -3.27 -5.76
N VAL A 68 -8.17 -2.37 -6.75
CA VAL A 68 -7.45 -1.09 -6.78
C VAL A 68 -7.75 -0.23 -5.54
N ASP A 69 -8.99 -0.20 -5.08
CA ASP A 69 -9.36 0.58 -3.90
C ASP A 69 -8.81 -0.03 -2.60
N GLU A 70 -8.77 -1.35 -2.47
CA GLU A 70 -8.10 -2.03 -1.36
C GLU A 70 -6.57 -1.80 -1.38
N LEU A 71 -5.94 -1.80 -2.55
CA LEU A 71 -4.53 -1.45 -2.69
C LEU A 71 -4.24 -0.01 -2.25
N LYS A 72 -5.12 0.94 -2.58
CA LYS A 72 -5.01 2.32 -2.09
C LYS A 72 -5.16 2.40 -0.58
N ARG A 73 -6.08 1.63 0.01
CA ARG A 73 -6.26 1.56 1.47
C ARG A 73 -4.96 1.10 2.14
N LEU A 74 -4.36 0.01 1.65
CA LEU A 74 -3.08 -0.51 2.16
C LEU A 74 -1.96 0.54 2.02
N GLN A 75 -1.83 1.17 0.86
CA GLN A 75 -0.85 2.23 0.64
C GLN A 75 -1.03 3.40 1.65
N GLN A 76 -2.28 3.77 1.94
CA GLN A 76 -2.57 4.82 2.91
C GLN A 76 -2.23 4.39 4.35
N ALA A 77 -2.49 3.14 4.73
CA ALA A 77 -2.14 2.61 6.04
C ALA A 77 -0.62 2.69 6.28
N VAL A 78 0.17 2.18 5.33
CA VAL A 78 1.66 2.27 5.37
C VAL A 78 2.13 3.72 5.45
N LYS A 79 1.54 4.63 4.66
CA LYS A 79 1.89 6.05 4.70
C LYS A 79 1.61 6.68 6.06
N GLN A 80 0.48 6.35 6.69
CA GLN A 80 0.13 6.85 8.01
C GLN A 80 1.10 6.35 9.08
N GLU A 81 1.47 5.06 9.03
CA GLU A 81 2.45 4.48 9.94
C GLU A 81 3.80 5.21 9.86
N LEU A 82 4.31 5.44 8.65
CA LEU A 82 5.56 6.20 8.44
C LEU A 82 5.51 7.60 9.04
N ILE A 83 4.36 8.30 8.93
CA ILE A 83 4.17 9.62 9.54
C ILE A 83 4.20 9.50 11.07
N GLN A 84 3.56 8.48 11.65
CA GLN A 84 3.57 8.27 13.11
C GLN A 84 4.97 7.97 13.63
N VAL A 85 5.75 7.14 12.94
CA VAL A 85 7.15 6.84 13.29
C VAL A 85 8.00 8.12 13.28
N LYS A 86 7.84 8.97 12.25
CA LYS A 86 8.53 10.27 12.19
C LYS A 86 8.15 11.17 13.36
N LYS A 87 6.86 11.29 13.69
CA LYS A 87 6.39 12.09 14.83
C LYS A 87 6.96 11.59 16.16
N LYS A 88 6.97 10.26 16.39
CA LYS A 88 7.55 9.66 17.60
C LYS A 88 9.04 10.00 17.75
N ARG A 89 9.81 9.96 16.66
CA ARG A 89 11.24 10.37 16.64
C ARG A 89 11.39 11.86 16.98
N THR A 90 10.59 12.74 16.40
CA THR A 90 10.63 14.18 16.71
C THR A 90 10.33 14.44 18.18
N LEU A 91 9.29 13.82 18.74
CA LEU A 91 8.95 13.97 20.16
C LEU A 91 10.09 13.48 21.05
N HIS A 92 10.65 12.29 20.78
CA HIS A 92 11.77 11.75 21.55
C HIS A 92 12.99 12.70 21.55
N ASN A 93 13.32 13.30 20.40
CA ASN A 93 14.41 14.27 20.30
C ASN A 93 14.12 15.58 21.06
N THR A 94 12.87 16.06 21.06
CA THR A 94 12.47 17.26 21.82
C THR A 94 12.56 17.03 23.33
N TYR A 95 12.21 15.83 23.82
CA TYR A 95 12.30 15.50 25.25
C TYR A 95 13.74 15.25 25.73
N MET A 96 14.63 14.74 24.86
CA MET A 96 16.03 14.49 25.21
C MET A 96 16.92 15.74 25.14
N ASN A 97 16.48 16.83 24.50
CA ASN A 97 17.29 18.04 24.37
C ASN A 97 16.53 19.34 24.74
N PRO A 98 16.07 19.47 26.00
CA PRO A 98 15.28 20.63 26.44
C PRO A 98 16.05 21.96 26.48
N TYR A 99 17.37 21.95 26.26
CA TYR A 99 18.24 23.13 26.36
C TYR A 99 18.92 23.54 25.04
N ASN A 100 18.68 22.86 23.92
CA ASN A 100 19.30 23.23 22.65
C ASN A 100 18.77 24.55 22.04
N ASN A 101 17.66 25.09 22.58
CA ASN A 101 17.11 26.39 22.22
C ASN A 101 17.37 27.46 23.29
N ILE A 102 18.43 27.34 24.11
CA ILE A 102 18.96 28.52 24.78
C ILE A 102 19.76 29.31 23.74
N THR A 103 19.07 30.11 22.93
CA THR A 103 19.69 31.31 22.37
C THR A 103 20.03 32.20 23.56
N ILE A 104 21.26 32.08 24.06
CA ILE A 104 21.87 33.07 24.96
C ILE A 104 22.02 34.33 24.11
N ASP A 105 20.94 35.11 23.99
CA ASP A 105 21.05 36.51 23.60
C ASP A 105 21.84 37.17 24.74
N GLY A 106 23.14 37.32 24.51
CA GLY A 106 24.13 37.73 25.50
C GLY A 106 23.86 39.16 25.96
N ARG A 107 22.93 39.33 26.91
CA ARG A 107 22.73 40.61 27.58
C ARG A 107 23.84 40.80 28.60
N TYR A 108 24.80 41.63 28.24
CA TYR A 108 25.81 42.19 29.13
C TYR A 108 25.13 42.84 30.35
N TYR A 109 25.49 42.39 31.55
CA TYR A 109 25.21 43.12 32.77
C TYR A 109 26.13 44.35 32.82
N ASP A 110 25.59 45.55 32.60
CA ASP A 110 26.30 46.78 32.94
C ASP A 110 26.35 46.91 34.46
N LYS A 111 27.43 46.39 35.06
CA LYS A 111 27.77 46.71 36.44
C LYS A 111 28.52 48.03 36.45
N ARG A 112 27.81 49.13 36.72
CA ARG A 112 28.43 50.38 37.17
C ARG A 112 28.25 50.55 38.67
N LYS A 113 29.35 51.01 39.27
CA LYS A 113 29.62 51.23 40.70
C LYS A 113 28.60 52.09 41.40
#